data_AF-A0A1S0TH45-F1
#
_entry.id   AF-A0A1S0TH45-F1
#
_cell.length_a   1.000
_cell.length_b   1.000
_cell.length_c   1.000
_cell.angle_alpha   90.00
_cell.angle_beta   90.00
_cell.angle_gamma   90.00
#
_symmetry.space_group_name_H-M   'P 1'
#
loop_
_entity.id
_entity.type
_entity.pdbx_description
1 polymer ?
#
loop_
_entity_poly.entity_id
_entity_poly.type
_entity_poly.pdbx_seq_one_letter_code
_entity_poly.pdbx_strand_id
1 'polypeptide(L)'
;MQITGIPGNACIRKANQHMVENFVDGADDCPLGQVCITIGESSMGHCCPKVCPLGTLPEFNYSCDPTASIRCPSDTHFCHRISDSGFSQSLCCRRPCNAMAPKALYINGTCMARGQLNSQCTANEQCGGGESMICNRGQCECLAGFHPLVDPVTHPLRNPSQTCTRDCESEALSRDTTCLKPVALEAHCFIQKQCPMNSGCYRGRCQCKCGFKMEKQRCIELPPSPTTTRQPSVIVPGTVIVPGGDFLSLIGNFFGKTEVRNAAGR
;
A
#
# COMPACT_ATOMS: atom_id res chain seq x y z
N MET A 1 22.93 2.99 -12.48
CA MET A 1 21.98 1.88 -12.22
C MET A 1 22.35 0.79 -13.20
N GLN A 2 22.61 -0.43 -12.72
CA GLN A 2 23.23 -1.48 -13.51
C GLN A 2 22.26 -1.98 -14.59
N ILE A 3 22.68 -1.94 -15.85
CA ILE A 3 21.89 -2.38 -17.00
C ILE A 3 21.73 -3.89 -16.89
N THR A 4 20.51 -4.34 -16.57
CA THR A 4 20.19 -5.76 -16.46
C THR A 4 19.55 -6.22 -17.78
N GLY A 5 20.20 -7.13 -18.48
CA GLY A 5 19.75 -7.69 -19.75
C GLY A 5 20.67 -8.83 -20.19
N ILE A 6 20.13 -9.79 -20.95
CA ILE A 6 20.92 -10.85 -21.57
C ILE A 6 21.79 -10.19 -22.65
N PRO A 7 23.13 -10.29 -22.59
CA PRO A 7 24.01 -9.66 -23.57
C PRO A 7 23.73 -10.22 -24.97
N GLY A 8 23.54 -9.32 -25.93
CA GLY A 8 23.41 -9.66 -27.34
C GLY A 8 24.77 -9.83 -28.02
N ASN A 9 24.83 -9.46 -29.30
CA ASN A 9 26.06 -9.49 -30.10
C ASN A 9 27.16 -8.61 -29.49
N ALA A 10 28.41 -8.93 -29.81
CA ALA A 10 29.55 -8.09 -29.49
C ALA A 10 29.44 -6.75 -30.23
N CYS A 11 29.97 -5.69 -29.61
CA CYS A 11 29.93 -4.33 -30.14
C CYS A 11 31.24 -3.60 -29.91
N ILE A 12 31.47 -2.57 -30.72
CA ILE A 12 32.62 -1.67 -30.64
C ILE A 12 32.11 -0.25 -30.41
N ARG A 13 32.53 0.36 -29.29
CA ARG A 13 32.34 1.79 -29.05
C ARG A 13 33.26 2.58 -29.99
N LYS A 14 32.66 3.49 -30.75
CA LYS A 14 33.35 4.39 -31.70
C LYS A 14 33.60 5.79 -31.11
N ALA A 15 32.89 6.14 -30.04
CA ALA A 15 33.03 7.42 -29.35
C ALA A 15 33.99 7.35 -28.16
N ASN A 16 34.77 8.43 -27.95
CA ASN A 16 35.75 8.53 -26.87
C ASN A 16 35.06 8.75 -25.51
N GLN A 17 35.57 8.11 -24.45
CA GLN A 17 34.93 7.99 -23.12
C GLN A 17 34.70 9.34 -22.41
N HIS A 18 35.35 10.41 -22.88
CA HIS A 18 35.22 11.77 -22.36
C HIS A 18 34.28 12.68 -23.17
N MET A 19 33.66 12.20 -24.27
CA MET A 19 32.92 13.05 -25.22
C MET A 19 31.40 12.90 -25.20
N VAL A 20 30.82 11.95 -24.46
CA VAL A 20 29.40 11.58 -24.67
C VAL A 20 28.50 12.07 -23.52
N GLU A 21 28.45 13.39 -23.35
CA GLU A 21 27.22 14.03 -22.88
C GLU A 21 26.34 14.26 -24.12
N ASN A 22 25.29 13.46 -24.27
CA ASN A 22 24.37 13.39 -25.40
C ASN A 22 24.89 12.56 -26.59
N PHE A 23 24.03 11.70 -27.11
CA PHE A 23 24.36 10.82 -28.24
C PHE A 23 24.80 11.63 -29.45
N VAL A 24 25.94 11.24 -30.01
CA VAL A 24 26.24 11.41 -31.44
C VAL A 24 25.71 10.16 -32.13
N ASP A 25 24.96 10.32 -33.23
CA ASP A 25 24.55 9.18 -34.06
C ASP A 25 25.79 8.38 -34.51
N GLY A 26 25.75 7.05 -34.37
CA GLY A 26 26.88 6.18 -34.71
C GLY A 26 27.97 6.04 -33.63
N ALA A 27 27.66 6.37 -32.37
CA ALA A 27 28.58 6.17 -31.23
C ALA A 27 28.98 4.70 -30.98
N ASP A 28 28.17 3.74 -31.44
CA ASP A 28 28.46 2.31 -31.45
C ASP A 28 27.89 1.63 -32.71
N ASP A 29 28.12 0.33 -32.84
CA ASP A 29 27.61 -0.55 -33.89
C ASP A 29 26.41 -1.39 -33.43
N CYS A 30 25.80 -1.05 -32.29
CA CYS A 30 24.61 -1.75 -31.82
C CYS A 30 23.36 -1.37 -32.63
N PRO A 31 22.42 -2.31 -32.81
CA PRO A 31 21.16 -2.02 -33.47
C PRO A 31 20.31 -1.04 -32.64
N LEU A 32 19.37 -0.37 -33.31
CA LEU A 32 18.40 0.54 -32.67
C LEU A 32 17.74 -0.12 -31.45
N GLY A 33 17.71 0.62 -30.33
CA GLY A 33 17.17 0.15 -29.05
C GLY A 33 18.17 -0.61 -28.17
N GLN A 34 19.39 -0.83 -28.63
CA GLN A 34 20.50 -1.36 -27.83
C GLN A 34 21.59 -0.32 -27.64
N VAL A 35 22.50 -0.57 -26.71
CA VAL A 35 23.67 0.26 -26.43
C VAL A 35 24.85 -0.62 -26.12
N CYS A 36 26.04 -0.22 -26.59
CA CYS A 36 27.26 -0.95 -26.32
C CYS A 36 27.76 -0.72 -24.89
N ILE A 37 27.76 -1.78 -24.08
CA ILE A 37 28.25 -1.78 -22.71
C ILE A 37 29.59 -2.48 -22.65
N THR A 38 30.62 -1.73 -22.26
CA THR A 38 31.99 -2.20 -22.14
C THR A 38 32.37 -2.39 -20.68
N ILE A 39 33.34 -3.27 -20.43
CA ILE A 39 33.89 -3.52 -19.09
C ILE A 39 35.23 -2.76 -19.00
N GLY A 40 35.35 -1.85 -18.04
CA GLY A 40 36.56 -1.04 -17.85
C GLY A 40 36.78 -0.02 -18.98
N GLU A 41 38.02 0.05 -19.49
CA GLU A 41 38.44 0.95 -20.59
C GLU A 41 38.44 0.25 -21.97
N SER A 42 37.87 -0.95 -22.07
CA SER A 42 37.80 -1.67 -23.34
C SER A 42 36.91 -0.93 -24.34
N SER A 43 37.33 -0.87 -25.61
CA SER A 43 36.51 -0.41 -26.73
C SER A 43 35.51 -1.47 -27.23
N MET A 44 35.70 -2.73 -26.81
CA MET A 44 34.81 -3.85 -27.10
C MET A 44 33.88 -4.15 -25.92
N GLY A 45 32.61 -4.42 -26.23
CA GLY A 45 31.57 -4.70 -25.25
C GLY A 45 30.47 -5.59 -25.79
N HIS A 46 29.32 -5.56 -25.14
CA HIS A 46 28.10 -6.26 -25.55
C HIS A 46 26.96 -5.29 -25.77
N CYS A 47 26.15 -5.54 -26.81
CA CYS A 47 24.91 -4.82 -26.99
C CYS A 47 23.90 -5.25 -25.92
N CYS A 48 23.56 -4.31 -25.05
CA CYS A 48 22.53 -4.49 -24.03
C CYS A 48 21.28 -3.69 -24.42
N PRO A 49 20.07 -4.20 -24.12
CA PRO A 49 18.84 -3.46 -24.36
C PRO A 49 18.79 -2.19 -23.52
N LYS A 50 18.33 -1.09 -24.12
CA LYS A 50 17.95 0.10 -23.36
C LYS A 50 16.67 -0.22 -22.59
N VAL A 51 16.72 -0.14 -21.27
CA VAL A 51 15.57 -0.45 -20.40
C VAL A 51 15.16 0.78 -19.62
N CYS A 52 13.86 1.04 -19.56
CA CYS A 52 13.31 2.01 -18.62
C CYS A 52 13.14 1.35 -17.24
N PRO A 53 13.16 2.13 -16.16
CA PRO A 53 12.93 1.59 -14.82
C PRO A 53 11.50 1.03 -14.71
N LEU A 54 11.31 0.08 -13.79
CA LEU A 54 10.02 -0.59 -13.55
C LEU A 54 9.51 -1.44 -14.75
N GLY A 55 10.39 -1.80 -15.68
CA GLY A 55 10.03 -2.66 -16.82
C GLY A 55 9.16 -1.98 -17.88
N THR A 56 9.07 -0.64 -17.87
CA THR A 56 8.39 0.07 -18.95
C THR A 56 9.21 -0.01 -20.24
N LEU A 57 8.53 0.08 -21.38
CA LEU A 57 9.20 0.09 -22.68
C LEU A 57 9.65 1.52 -23.01
N PRO A 58 10.88 1.69 -23.52
CA PRO A 58 11.33 2.98 -24.04
C PRO A 58 10.62 3.35 -25.34
N GLU A 59 10.35 4.64 -25.51
CA GLU A 59 9.83 5.18 -26.76
C GLU A 59 10.89 5.96 -27.51
N PHE A 60 11.30 5.44 -28.66
CA PHE A 60 12.36 6.02 -29.50
C PHE A 60 11.87 7.10 -30.46
N ASN A 61 10.55 7.28 -30.60
CA ASN A 61 9.96 8.34 -31.44
C ASN A 61 10.03 9.72 -30.76
N TYR A 62 10.33 9.76 -29.46
CA TYR A 62 10.37 10.96 -28.65
C TYR A 62 11.78 11.22 -28.14
N SER A 63 12.19 12.50 -28.15
CA SER A 63 13.49 12.91 -27.65
C SER A 63 13.40 13.63 -26.31
N CYS A 64 14.40 13.37 -25.46
CA CYS A 64 14.59 14.07 -24.20
C CYS A 64 15.45 15.34 -24.32
N ASP A 65 15.88 15.68 -25.54
CA ASP A 65 16.55 16.93 -25.86
C ASP A 65 15.52 18.07 -25.89
N PRO A 66 15.73 19.16 -25.11
CA PRO A 66 14.84 20.32 -25.14
C PRO A 66 14.76 21.01 -26.51
N THR A 67 15.71 20.79 -27.42
CA THR A 67 15.74 21.38 -28.76
C THR A 67 15.11 20.50 -29.85
N ALA A 68 14.75 19.26 -29.52
CA ALA A 68 14.19 18.32 -30.50
C ALA A 68 12.80 18.75 -31.00
N SER A 69 12.50 18.38 -32.25
CA SER A 69 11.22 18.61 -32.92
C SER A 69 10.07 17.82 -32.28
N ILE A 70 10.33 16.59 -31.85
CA ILE A 70 9.37 15.72 -31.16
C ILE A 70 9.89 15.44 -29.75
N ARG A 71 9.37 16.21 -28.78
CA ARG A 71 9.80 16.12 -27.37
C ARG A 71 9.06 15.03 -26.61
N CYS A 72 9.73 14.46 -25.62
CA CYS A 72 9.15 13.52 -24.67
C CYS A 72 7.94 14.15 -23.95
N PRO A 73 6.73 13.57 -24.07
CA PRO A 73 5.52 14.18 -23.52
C PRO A 73 5.59 14.21 -21.99
N SER A 74 5.54 15.40 -21.39
CA SER A 74 5.66 15.56 -19.95
C SER A 74 4.38 15.25 -19.17
N ASP A 75 3.34 14.73 -19.82
CA ASP A 75 2.08 14.28 -19.20
C ASP A 75 2.09 12.75 -19.00
N THR A 76 2.55 12.01 -20.01
CA THR A 76 2.52 10.54 -20.10
C THR A 76 3.90 9.91 -19.95
N HIS A 77 4.98 10.68 -20.14
CA HIS A 77 6.36 10.20 -20.13
C HIS A 77 7.26 11.02 -19.20
N PHE A 78 8.43 10.46 -18.92
CA PHE A 78 9.51 11.15 -18.23
C PHE A 78 10.84 10.79 -18.90
N CYS A 79 11.79 11.72 -18.81
CA CYS A 79 13.14 11.49 -19.30
C CYS A 79 13.97 10.78 -18.24
N HIS A 80 14.25 9.50 -18.46
CA HIS A 80 15.13 8.72 -17.61
C HIS A 80 16.58 8.89 -18.07
N ARG A 81 17.47 9.28 -17.16
CA ARG A 81 18.92 9.32 -17.45
C ARG A 81 19.56 7.99 -17.06
N ILE A 82 20.16 7.32 -18.03
CA ILE A 82 20.97 6.12 -17.83
C ILE A 82 22.43 6.57 -17.90
N SER A 83 23.14 6.41 -16.78
CA SER A 83 24.58 6.62 -16.71
C SER A 83 25.29 5.30 -16.41
N ASP A 84 26.27 4.95 -17.24
CA ASP A 84 27.17 3.81 -17.01
C ASP A 84 28.56 4.08 -17.59
N SER A 85 29.59 3.75 -16.79
CA SER A 85 31.02 3.73 -17.16
C SER A 85 31.53 4.89 -18.04
N GLY A 86 31.11 6.13 -17.75
CA GLY A 86 31.55 7.37 -18.43
C GLY A 86 30.63 7.86 -19.55
N PHE A 87 29.48 7.22 -19.72
CA PHE A 87 28.48 7.58 -20.72
C PHE A 87 27.16 7.96 -20.03
N SER A 88 26.46 8.99 -20.55
CA SER A 88 25.17 9.45 -20.05
C SER A 88 24.19 9.62 -21.21
N GLN A 89 23.07 8.90 -21.15
CA GLN A 89 21.96 9.00 -22.10
C GLN A 89 20.65 9.36 -21.42
N SER A 90 19.77 10.03 -22.15
CA SER A 90 18.38 10.26 -21.76
C SER A 90 17.44 9.44 -22.65
N LEU A 91 16.48 8.78 -22.01
CA LEU A 91 15.51 7.90 -22.64
C LEU A 91 14.10 8.40 -22.31
N CYS A 92 13.24 8.55 -23.31
CA CYS A 92 11.84 8.85 -23.07
C CYS A 92 11.14 7.57 -22.62
N CYS A 93 10.75 7.54 -21.34
CA CYS A 93 10.14 6.40 -20.70
C CYS A 93 8.69 6.70 -20.35
N ARG A 94 7.78 5.76 -20.61
CA ARG A 94 6.41 5.87 -20.10
C ARG A 94 6.44 6.00 -18.59
N ARG A 95 5.70 6.98 -18.06
CA ARG A 95 5.54 7.10 -16.61
C ARG A 95 4.82 5.87 -16.09
N PRO A 96 5.24 5.31 -14.94
CA PRO A 96 4.45 4.29 -14.30
C PRO A 96 3.06 4.86 -14.00
N CYS A 97 2.02 4.04 -14.20
CA CYS A 97 0.63 4.39 -13.91
C CYS A 97 0.43 5.06 -12.54
N ASN A 98 1.24 4.64 -11.56
CA ASN A 98 1.22 5.14 -10.19
C ASN A 98 1.67 6.60 -10.03
N ALA A 99 2.25 7.24 -11.06
CA ALA A 99 2.69 8.63 -10.99
C ALA A 99 1.52 9.64 -10.93
N MET A 100 0.36 9.28 -11.47
CA MET A 100 -0.84 10.12 -11.50
C MET A 100 -1.96 9.61 -10.58
N ALA A 101 -1.94 8.32 -10.22
CA ALA A 101 -2.84 7.73 -9.22
C ALA A 101 -2.18 6.51 -8.57
N PRO A 102 -1.94 6.48 -7.25
CA PRO A 102 -1.23 5.38 -6.56
C PRO A 102 -1.95 4.02 -6.59
N LYS A 103 -3.08 3.92 -7.29
CA LYS A 103 -3.91 2.72 -7.43
C LYS A 103 -4.15 2.34 -8.90
N ALA A 104 -3.40 2.89 -9.86
CA ALA A 104 -3.62 2.62 -11.28
C ALA A 104 -2.83 1.37 -11.75
N LEU A 105 -3.46 0.57 -12.59
CA LEU A 105 -2.92 -0.65 -13.21
C LEU A 105 -2.64 -0.41 -14.69
N TYR A 106 -1.60 -1.05 -15.21
CA TYR A 106 -1.39 -1.18 -16.65
C TYR A 106 -2.15 -2.40 -17.17
N ILE A 107 -3.13 -2.16 -18.04
CA ILE A 107 -3.92 -3.21 -18.70
C ILE A 107 -3.88 -2.92 -20.20
N ASN A 108 -3.31 -3.84 -20.99
CA ASN A 108 -3.16 -3.71 -22.45
C ASN A 108 -2.47 -2.41 -22.92
N GLY A 109 -1.44 -1.95 -22.19
CA GLY A 109 -0.68 -0.75 -22.53
C GLY A 109 -1.36 0.58 -22.18
N THR A 110 -2.59 0.52 -21.63
CA THR A 110 -3.37 1.68 -21.19
C THR A 110 -3.37 1.75 -19.66
N CYS A 111 -3.34 2.97 -19.13
CA CYS A 111 -3.42 3.17 -17.69
C CYS A 111 -4.88 3.20 -17.22
N MET A 112 -5.24 2.30 -16.32
CA MET A 112 -6.60 2.16 -15.82
C MET A 112 -6.65 2.26 -14.29
N ALA A 113 -7.67 2.88 -13.73
CA ALA A 113 -7.86 2.91 -12.28
C ALA A 113 -8.26 1.53 -11.75
N ARG A 114 -7.74 1.13 -10.57
CA ARG A 114 -8.30 -0.01 -9.82
C ARG A 114 -9.72 0.30 -9.39
N GLY A 115 -10.62 -0.61 -9.73
CA GLY A 115 -11.99 -0.63 -9.29
C GLY A 115 -12.14 -1.30 -7.92
N GLN A 116 -12.92 -0.66 -7.06
CA GLN A 116 -13.48 -1.23 -5.83
C GLN A 116 -14.83 -1.91 -6.13
N LEU A 117 -15.39 -2.63 -5.16
CA LEU A 117 -16.73 -3.20 -5.31
C LEU A 117 -17.76 -2.12 -5.73
N ASN A 118 -18.60 -2.42 -6.71
CA ASN A 118 -19.59 -1.53 -7.35
C ASN A 118 -19.03 -0.36 -8.18
N SER A 119 -17.70 -0.23 -8.29
CA SER A 119 -17.11 0.79 -9.16
C SER A 119 -17.21 0.40 -10.64
N GLN A 120 -17.18 1.41 -11.52
CA GLN A 120 -17.20 1.21 -12.96
C GLN A 120 -15.91 0.53 -13.45
N CYS A 121 -16.05 -0.42 -14.35
CA CYS A 121 -14.93 -1.19 -14.92
C CYS A 121 -15.18 -1.52 -16.39
N THR A 122 -14.10 -1.83 -17.11
CA THR A 122 -14.09 -2.35 -18.47
C THR A 122 -13.36 -3.69 -18.57
N ALA A 123 -12.49 -4.00 -17.61
CA ALA A 123 -11.70 -5.22 -17.55
C ALA A 123 -11.67 -5.81 -16.13
N ASN A 124 -11.52 -7.14 -16.03
CA ASN A 124 -11.56 -7.86 -14.75
C ASN A 124 -10.41 -7.49 -13.83
N GLU A 125 -9.23 -7.22 -14.39
CA GLU A 125 -8.01 -6.90 -13.65
C GLU A 125 -8.14 -5.59 -12.87
N GLN A 126 -9.06 -4.70 -13.28
CA GLN A 126 -9.38 -3.50 -12.52
C GLN A 126 -10.02 -3.84 -11.19
N CYS A 127 -10.85 -4.89 -11.14
CA CYS A 127 -11.64 -5.27 -9.99
C CYS A 127 -10.82 -6.17 -9.06
N GLY A 128 -10.17 -5.58 -8.05
CA GLY A 128 -9.42 -6.37 -7.05
C GLY A 128 -8.29 -7.21 -7.63
N GLY A 129 -7.76 -6.84 -8.80
CA GLY A 129 -6.76 -7.64 -9.51
C GLY A 129 -7.30 -8.88 -10.23
N GLY A 130 -8.62 -9.05 -10.31
CA GLY A 130 -9.27 -10.24 -10.88
C GLY A 130 -9.27 -11.47 -9.97
N GLU A 131 -8.81 -11.35 -8.72
CA GLU A 131 -8.69 -12.50 -7.80
C GLU A 131 -9.94 -12.74 -6.96
N SER A 132 -10.54 -11.67 -6.43
CA SER A 132 -11.75 -11.72 -5.58
C SER A 132 -12.97 -11.06 -6.20
N MET A 133 -12.77 -10.30 -7.28
CA MET A 133 -13.80 -9.53 -7.97
C MET A 133 -13.67 -9.70 -9.48
N ILE A 134 -14.80 -9.51 -10.17
CA ILE A 134 -14.91 -9.60 -11.62
C ILE A 134 -15.61 -8.36 -12.17
N CYS A 135 -15.27 -7.94 -13.38
CA CYS A 135 -16.01 -6.89 -14.06
C CYS A 135 -17.24 -7.51 -14.74
N ASN A 136 -18.41 -7.32 -14.15
CA ASN A 136 -19.67 -7.82 -14.70
C ASN A 136 -20.55 -6.64 -15.10
N ARG A 137 -20.99 -6.62 -16.36
CA ARG A 137 -21.85 -5.55 -16.91
C ARG A 137 -21.34 -4.12 -16.67
N GLY A 138 -20.02 -3.96 -16.65
CA GLY A 138 -19.36 -2.67 -16.42
C GLY A 138 -19.24 -2.26 -14.96
N GLN A 139 -19.58 -3.12 -14.01
CA GLN A 139 -19.37 -2.90 -12.57
C GLN A 139 -18.56 -4.02 -11.93
N CYS A 140 -17.69 -3.66 -10.99
CA CYS A 140 -16.97 -4.65 -10.21
C CYS A 140 -17.93 -5.35 -9.24
N GLU A 141 -18.03 -6.66 -9.36
CA GLU A 141 -18.84 -7.52 -8.50
C GLU A 141 -17.94 -8.58 -7.83
N CYS A 142 -18.37 -9.15 -6.70
CA CYS A 142 -17.65 -10.27 -6.10
C CYS A 142 -17.69 -11.49 -7.02
N LEU A 143 -16.57 -12.19 -7.12
CA LEU A 143 -16.50 -13.44 -7.86
C LEU A 143 -17.30 -14.53 -7.12
N ALA A 144 -17.73 -15.58 -7.81
CA ALA A 144 -18.46 -16.68 -7.18
C ALA A 144 -17.62 -17.31 -6.04
N GLY A 145 -18.25 -17.53 -4.89
CA GLY A 145 -17.53 -17.97 -3.67
C GLY A 145 -16.85 -16.84 -2.91
N PHE A 146 -17.25 -15.59 -3.15
CA PHE A 146 -16.85 -14.41 -2.39
C PHE A 146 -18.08 -13.54 -2.06
N HIS A 147 -18.03 -12.84 -0.93
CA HIS A 147 -19.04 -11.88 -0.50
C HIS A 147 -18.40 -10.54 -0.08
N PRO A 148 -19.16 -9.43 -0.04
CA PRO A 148 -18.65 -8.14 0.42
C PRO A 148 -18.15 -8.24 1.87
N LEU A 149 -16.93 -7.75 2.13
CA LEU A 149 -16.33 -7.80 3.47
C LEU A 149 -17.15 -6.95 4.45
N VAL A 150 -17.73 -7.56 5.48
CA VAL A 150 -18.45 -6.83 6.53
C VAL A 150 -17.59 -6.74 7.80
N ASP A 151 -17.13 -5.54 8.12
CA ASP A 151 -16.50 -5.18 9.38
C ASP A 151 -17.40 -4.22 10.22
N PRO A 152 -17.09 -3.94 11.50
CA PRO A 152 -17.91 -3.06 12.35
C PRO A 152 -18.06 -1.61 11.87
N VAL A 153 -17.22 -1.17 10.93
CA VAL A 153 -17.19 0.18 10.36
C VAL A 153 -17.96 0.23 9.03
N THR A 154 -18.02 -0.89 8.33
CA THR A 154 -18.82 -1.07 7.12
C THR A 154 -20.26 -1.47 7.47
N HIS A 155 -21.22 -0.91 6.77
CA HIS A 155 -22.63 -1.25 6.91
C HIS A 155 -23.22 -1.43 5.51
N PRO A 156 -23.85 -2.58 5.19
CA PRO A 156 -24.33 -2.88 3.83
C PRO A 156 -25.14 -1.77 3.15
N LEU A 157 -25.94 -1.04 3.95
CA LEU A 157 -26.81 0.04 3.47
C LEU A 157 -26.24 1.47 3.62
N ARG A 158 -25.32 1.73 4.57
CA ARG A 158 -24.85 3.10 4.87
C ARG A 158 -23.38 3.33 4.49
N ASN A 159 -22.56 2.30 4.58
CA ASN A 159 -21.14 2.33 4.25
C ASN A 159 -20.75 0.95 3.69
N PRO A 160 -21.21 0.59 2.48
CA PRO A 160 -20.99 -0.73 1.94
C PRO A 160 -19.49 -1.00 1.77
N SER A 161 -19.12 -2.26 1.95
CA SER A 161 -17.76 -2.71 1.72
C SER A 161 -17.27 -2.35 0.33
N GLN A 162 -15.97 -2.09 0.22
CA GLN A 162 -15.31 -1.78 -1.04
C GLN A 162 -14.49 -2.95 -1.58
N THR A 163 -14.54 -4.10 -0.90
CA THR A 163 -13.74 -5.30 -1.19
C THR A 163 -14.54 -6.57 -0.93
N CYS A 164 -14.14 -7.67 -1.57
CA CYS A 164 -14.74 -8.98 -1.37
C CYS A 164 -13.80 -9.91 -0.59
N THR A 165 -14.39 -10.76 0.25
CA THR A 165 -13.69 -11.79 1.01
C THR A 165 -14.23 -13.16 0.63
N ARG A 166 -13.39 -14.19 0.70
CA ARG A 166 -13.75 -15.55 0.27
C ARG A 166 -14.80 -16.20 1.18
N ASP A 167 -15.70 -16.98 0.61
CA ASP A 167 -16.62 -17.82 1.37
C ASP A 167 -15.83 -19.01 1.96
N CYS A 168 -15.86 -19.12 3.29
CA CYS A 168 -15.17 -20.17 4.03
C CYS A 168 -16.18 -20.90 4.93
N GLU A 169 -15.81 -22.08 5.46
CA GLU A 169 -16.65 -22.83 6.41
C GLU A 169 -17.09 -21.99 7.62
N SER A 170 -16.28 -20.99 7.98
CA SER A 170 -16.66 -19.92 8.89
C SER A 170 -16.22 -18.58 8.30
N GLU A 171 -17.14 -17.62 8.15
CA GLU A 171 -16.83 -16.25 7.71
C GLU A 171 -15.75 -15.60 8.58
N ALA A 172 -15.74 -15.95 9.87
CA ALA A 172 -14.75 -15.50 10.83
C ALA A 172 -13.32 -15.98 10.54
N LEU A 173 -13.14 -16.95 9.62
CA LEU A 173 -11.85 -17.46 9.17
C LEU A 173 -11.47 -16.98 7.78
N SER A 174 -12.34 -16.21 7.12
CA SER A 174 -12.05 -15.62 5.83
C SER A 174 -11.16 -14.40 5.98
N ARG A 175 -10.10 -14.33 5.18
CA ARG A 175 -9.31 -13.11 5.00
C ARG A 175 -8.87 -13.01 3.55
N ASP A 176 -9.29 -11.93 2.91
CA ASP A 176 -8.99 -11.61 1.51
C ASP A 176 -9.39 -12.79 0.60
N THR A 177 -8.43 -13.45 -0.05
CA THR A 177 -8.64 -14.59 -0.96
C THR A 177 -8.43 -15.96 -0.31
N THR A 178 -8.19 -16.00 1.01
CA THR A 178 -7.77 -17.20 1.73
C THR A 178 -8.70 -17.58 2.87
N CYS A 179 -8.91 -18.88 3.04
CA CYS A 179 -9.58 -19.45 4.21
C CYS A 179 -8.55 -19.93 5.22
N LEU A 180 -8.53 -19.29 6.38
CA LEU A 180 -7.63 -19.61 7.47
C LEU A 180 -8.18 -20.78 8.29
N LYS A 181 -7.30 -21.47 9.03
CA LYS A 181 -7.69 -22.55 9.93
C LYS A 181 -7.54 -22.12 11.39
N PRO A 182 -8.35 -22.66 12.32
CA PRO A 182 -8.13 -22.49 13.75
C PRO A 182 -6.76 -23.01 14.16
N VAL A 183 -6.15 -22.38 15.16
CA VAL A 183 -4.82 -22.72 15.67
C VAL A 183 -4.83 -22.80 17.20
N ALA A 184 -3.82 -23.47 17.77
CA ALA A 184 -3.65 -23.58 19.22
C ALA A 184 -3.09 -22.28 19.84
N LEU A 185 -3.07 -22.21 21.19
CA LEU A 185 -2.36 -21.13 21.88
C LEU A 185 -0.86 -21.18 21.54
N GLU A 186 -0.21 -20.02 21.56
CA GLU A 186 1.19 -19.79 21.16
C GLU A 186 1.52 -20.07 19.68
N ALA A 187 0.58 -20.64 18.92
CA ALA A 187 0.73 -20.83 17.48
C ALA A 187 0.56 -19.51 16.72
N HIS A 188 1.11 -19.47 15.50
CA HIS A 188 1.01 -18.31 14.62
C HIS A 188 -0.42 -18.07 14.16
N CYS A 189 -0.83 -16.81 14.16
CA CYS A 189 -2.15 -16.37 13.74
C CYS A 189 -2.06 -15.08 12.92
N PHE A 190 -3.08 -14.87 12.10
CA PHE A 190 -3.24 -13.70 11.24
C PHE A 190 -4.50 -12.90 11.58
N ILE A 191 -5.50 -13.52 12.20
CA ILE A 191 -6.74 -12.88 12.65
C ILE A 191 -7.18 -13.41 14.02
N GLN A 192 -8.00 -12.63 14.72
CA GLN A 192 -8.44 -12.90 16.10
C GLN A 192 -9.17 -14.25 16.25
N LYS A 193 -9.94 -14.65 15.24
CA LYS A 193 -10.82 -15.80 15.27
C LYS A 193 -10.15 -17.15 15.02
N GLN A 194 -8.89 -17.15 14.57
CA GLN A 194 -8.09 -18.38 14.53
C GLN A 194 -7.76 -18.88 15.94
N CYS A 195 -7.79 -18.00 16.93
CA CYS A 195 -7.38 -18.32 18.28
C CYS A 195 -8.52 -18.96 19.10
N PRO A 196 -8.21 -19.85 20.06
CA PRO A 196 -9.20 -20.49 20.93
C PRO A 196 -10.05 -19.50 21.75
N MET A 197 -11.11 -19.99 22.39
CA MET A 197 -11.95 -19.17 23.29
C MET A 197 -11.11 -18.45 24.35
N ASN A 198 -11.51 -17.23 24.70
CA ASN A 198 -10.83 -16.35 25.66
C ASN A 198 -9.37 -15.99 25.31
N SER A 199 -8.99 -16.18 24.04
CA SER A 199 -7.70 -15.77 23.49
C SER A 199 -7.88 -14.87 22.28
N GLY A 200 -6.80 -14.23 21.86
CA GLY A 200 -6.75 -13.34 20.70
C GLY A 200 -5.41 -13.44 20.01
N CYS A 201 -5.36 -12.96 18.77
CA CYS A 201 -4.14 -12.88 17.99
C CYS A 201 -3.38 -11.61 18.38
N TYR A 202 -2.33 -11.77 19.17
CA TYR A 202 -1.49 -10.69 19.67
C TYR A 202 -0.07 -10.89 19.16
N ARG A 203 0.46 -9.89 18.44
CA ARG A 203 1.81 -9.95 17.83
C ARG A 203 2.03 -11.20 16.96
N GLY A 204 0.97 -11.62 16.25
CA GLY A 204 1.01 -12.78 15.35
C GLY A 204 0.96 -14.13 16.06
N ARG A 205 0.67 -14.20 17.37
CA ARG A 205 0.45 -15.45 18.11
C ARG A 205 -0.83 -15.42 18.93
N CYS A 206 -1.43 -16.59 19.12
CA CYS A 206 -2.62 -16.71 19.95
C CYS A 206 -2.26 -16.67 21.43
N GLN A 207 -2.69 -15.63 22.14
CA GLN A 207 -2.44 -15.44 23.58
C GLN A 207 -3.75 -15.17 24.31
N CYS A 208 -3.81 -15.52 25.59
CA CYS A 208 -4.98 -15.28 26.41
C CYS A 208 -5.30 -13.78 26.52
N LYS A 209 -6.59 -13.45 26.49
CA LYS A 209 -7.06 -12.08 26.71
C LYS A 209 -6.75 -11.64 28.15
N CYS A 210 -6.75 -10.33 28.38
CA CYS A 210 -6.61 -9.78 29.73
C CYS A 210 -7.68 -10.38 30.67
N GLY A 211 -7.30 -10.71 31.89
CA GLY A 211 -8.16 -11.42 32.84
C GLY A 211 -8.11 -12.96 32.72
N PHE A 212 -7.33 -13.51 31.80
CA PHE A 212 -7.16 -14.95 31.64
C PHE A 212 -5.68 -15.36 31.69
N LYS A 213 -5.40 -16.54 32.23
CA LYS A 213 -4.07 -17.17 32.25
C LYS A 213 -4.08 -18.44 31.41
N MET A 214 -2.96 -18.73 30.76
CA MET A 214 -2.77 -19.99 30.06
C MET A 214 -2.55 -21.13 31.05
N GLU A 215 -3.41 -22.14 30.98
CA GLU A 215 -3.24 -23.41 31.69
C GLU A 215 -3.69 -24.56 30.78
N LYS A 216 -2.82 -25.57 30.60
CA LYS A 216 -3.08 -26.77 29.77
C LYS A 216 -3.68 -26.46 28.39
N GLN A 217 -3.07 -25.52 27.65
CA GLN A 217 -3.53 -25.10 26.30
C GLN A 217 -4.93 -24.45 26.27
N ARG A 218 -5.40 -23.90 27.40
CA ARG A 218 -6.64 -23.14 27.49
C ARG A 218 -6.41 -21.85 28.28
N CYS A 219 -7.28 -20.87 28.05
CA CYS A 219 -7.29 -19.62 28.79
C CYS A 219 -8.35 -19.69 29.89
N ILE A 220 -7.90 -19.75 31.14
CA ILE A 220 -8.74 -19.80 32.34
C ILE A 220 -8.82 -18.43 33.00
N GLU A 221 -9.96 -18.10 33.59
CA GLU A 221 -10.15 -16.82 34.27
C GLU A 221 -9.18 -16.69 35.45
N LEU A 222 -8.55 -15.52 35.56
CA LEU A 222 -7.77 -15.15 36.72
C LEU A 222 -8.72 -14.88 37.89
N PRO A 223 -8.32 -15.22 39.13
CA PRO A 223 -9.08 -14.80 40.30
C PRO A 223 -9.20 -13.27 40.31
N PRO A 224 -10.33 -12.72 40.79
CA PRO A 224 -10.50 -11.27 40.88
C PRO A 224 -9.33 -10.68 41.67
N SER A 225 -8.73 -9.60 41.14
CA SER A 225 -7.66 -8.89 41.83
C SER A 225 -8.10 -8.59 43.26
N PRO A 226 -7.26 -8.82 44.29
CA PRO A 226 -7.58 -8.37 45.63
C PRO A 226 -7.73 -6.84 45.58
N THR A 227 -8.95 -6.35 45.72
CA THR A 227 -9.27 -4.94 45.91
C THR A 227 -8.77 -4.52 47.29
N THR A 228 -7.46 -4.34 47.42
CA THR A 228 -6.83 -3.71 48.58
C THR A 228 -5.64 -2.88 48.14
N THR A 229 -5.93 -1.84 47.36
CA THR A 229 -5.14 -0.61 47.50
C THR A 229 -5.87 0.22 48.54
N ARG A 230 -5.53 0.06 49.83
CA ARG A 230 -5.71 1.17 50.77
C ARG A 230 -4.90 2.30 50.18
N GLN A 231 -5.57 3.33 49.63
CA GLN A 231 -4.89 4.59 49.38
C GLN A 231 -4.26 5.00 50.72
N PRO A 232 -2.95 5.30 50.77
CA PRO A 232 -2.41 5.95 51.95
C PRO A 232 -3.20 7.25 52.11
N SER A 233 -3.95 7.36 53.19
CA SER A 233 -4.60 8.61 53.58
C SER A 233 -3.50 9.65 53.71
N VAL A 234 -3.40 10.54 52.72
CA VAL A 234 -2.59 11.74 52.84
C VAL A 234 -3.25 12.56 53.93
N ILE A 235 -2.67 12.54 55.12
CA ILE A 235 -3.06 13.44 56.21
C ILE A 235 -2.56 14.83 55.79
N VAL A 236 -3.41 15.58 55.12
CA VAL A 236 -3.28 17.03 55.05
C VAL A 236 -3.89 17.58 56.35
N PRO A 237 -3.15 18.33 57.18
CA PRO A 237 -3.72 18.93 58.37
C PRO A 237 -4.73 20.00 57.95
N GLY A 238 -5.98 19.83 58.39
CA GLY A 238 -7.01 20.86 58.32
C GLY A 238 -7.88 20.79 57.07
N THR A 239 -8.84 19.86 57.04
CA THR A 239 -10.21 20.13 56.56
C THR A 239 -11.10 18.93 56.87
N VAL A 240 -12.17 19.19 57.61
CA VAL A 240 -13.22 18.22 57.94
C VAL A 240 -14.18 18.15 56.76
N ILE A 241 -14.36 16.98 56.14
CA ILE A 241 -15.54 16.68 55.33
C ILE A 241 -16.04 15.28 55.67
N VAL A 242 -17.28 15.22 56.13
CA VAL A 242 -18.09 14.05 56.53
C VAL A 242 -18.52 13.26 55.27
N PRO A 243 -18.64 11.91 55.32
CA PRO A 243 -18.86 11.09 54.13
C PRO A 243 -20.34 11.00 53.74
N GLY A 244 -20.62 11.11 52.43
CA GLY A 244 -21.90 10.67 51.84
C GLY A 244 -22.38 11.55 50.68
N GLY A 245 -22.64 10.94 49.52
CA GLY A 245 -23.50 11.51 48.47
C GLY A 245 -22.88 11.64 47.08
N ASP A 246 -23.23 10.70 46.20
CA ASP A 246 -23.51 10.82 44.76
C ASP A 246 -22.57 11.64 43.85
N PHE A 247 -21.77 10.90 43.06
CA PHE A 247 -20.89 11.39 41.99
C PHE A 247 -21.62 11.67 40.65
N LEU A 248 -22.91 12.02 40.68
CA LEU A 248 -23.72 12.29 39.48
C LEU A 248 -24.02 13.79 39.27
N SER A 249 -22.99 14.65 39.33
CA SER A 249 -23.11 16.06 38.93
C SER A 249 -22.00 16.57 38.01
N LEU A 250 -21.12 15.70 37.52
CA LEU A 250 -20.02 16.08 36.62
C LEU A 250 -20.39 16.08 35.12
N ILE A 251 -21.67 15.92 34.78
CA ILE A 251 -22.18 16.04 33.41
C ILE A 251 -23.22 17.16 33.38
N GLY A 252 -22.75 18.42 33.39
CA GLY A 252 -23.69 19.55 33.41
C GLY A 252 -23.15 20.91 32.97
N ASN A 253 -21.87 21.04 32.59
CA ASN A 253 -21.29 22.34 32.22
C ASN A 253 -20.53 22.28 30.88
N PHE A 254 -21.19 21.84 29.81
CA PHE A 254 -20.63 21.97 28.45
C PHE A 254 -21.55 22.65 27.43
N PHE A 255 -22.69 23.21 27.85
CA PHE A 255 -23.53 24.05 26.99
C PHE A 255 -23.86 25.38 27.65
N GLY A 256 -23.40 26.47 27.01
CA GLY A 256 -24.08 27.76 27.07
C GLY A 256 -23.34 28.87 27.80
N LYS A 257 -22.61 29.70 27.03
CA LYS A 257 -22.73 31.17 27.16
C LYS A 257 -22.14 31.86 25.94
N THR A 258 -23.02 32.16 24.99
CA THR A 258 -22.82 33.24 24.01
C THR A 258 -23.11 34.55 24.74
N GLU A 259 -22.15 35.47 24.70
CA GLU A 259 -22.22 36.82 25.28
C GLU A 259 -23.40 37.62 24.71
N VAL A 260 -24.20 38.20 25.60
CA VAL A 260 -25.07 39.34 25.29
C VAL A 260 -24.38 40.60 25.80
N ARG A 261 -23.86 41.41 24.87
CA ARG A 261 -23.44 42.80 25.13
C ARG A 261 -24.59 43.72 24.73
N ASN A 262 -25.17 44.40 25.72
CA ASN A 262 -26.04 45.56 25.49
C ASN A 262 -25.20 46.73 24.99
N ALA A 263 -25.58 47.29 23.85
CA ALA A 263 -25.19 48.62 23.41
C ALA A 263 -26.47 49.46 23.28
N ALA A 264 -26.48 50.60 23.97
CA ALA A 264 -27.48 51.64 23.85
C ALA A 264 -27.35 52.35 22.49
N GLY A 265 -28.47 52.71 21.86
CA GLY A 265 -28.44 53.56 20.67
C GLY A 265 -29.79 53.70 19.95
N ARG A 266 -30.57 54.71 20.40
CA ARG A 266 -31.73 55.38 19.77
C ARG A 266 -33.00 54.58 19.50
#